data_AF-A0A8U0QHJ4-F1
#
_entry.id   AF-A0A8U0QHJ4-F1
#
_cell.length_a   1.000
_cell.length_b   1.000
_cell.length_c   1.000
_cell.angle_alpha   90.00
_cell.angle_beta   90.00
_cell.angle_gamma   90.00
#
_symmetry.space_group_name_H-M   'P 1'
#
loop_
_entity.id
_entity.type
_entity.pdbx_description
1 polymer ?
#
loop_
_entity_poly.entity_id
_entity_poly.type
_entity_poly.pdbx_seq_one_letter_code
_entity_poly.pdbx_strand_id
1 'polypeptide(L)'
;MQCNNVTTIPKGLLQLRGSLSSMMDSLYYNPKVAELMNTSMGQYLNGHPFLAMAVLVFGAMATVPIGIFLTFATVTFIGATVGLVLLEVFLLSLGGVSLLCVLSALAILSILVSLVLGACYITSYNVLNFYYSQRVSRYRVTRLESATNITVMEQDGEEDGKPEV
;
A
#
# COMPACT_ATOMS: atom_id res chain seq x y z
N MET A 1 13.56 20.93 -87.77
CA MET A 1 13.40 19.46 -87.75
C MET A 1 13.13 19.04 -86.31
N GLN A 2 12.00 18.36 -86.14
CA GLN A 2 11.43 17.64 -84.99
C GLN A 2 11.68 18.06 -83.53
N CYS A 3 10.57 18.48 -82.91
CA CYS A 3 10.29 18.42 -81.47
C CYS A 3 9.83 17.00 -81.09
N ASN A 4 10.49 16.34 -80.15
CA ASN A 4 10.02 15.13 -79.47
C ASN A 4 10.88 14.81 -78.25
N ASN A 5 10.54 15.39 -77.10
CA ASN A 5 10.97 14.85 -75.82
C ASN A 5 9.73 14.56 -74.98
N VAL A 6 9.14 13.40 -75.27
CA VAL A 6 8.00 12.83 -74.55
C VAL A 6 8.50 12.32 -73.20
N THR A 7 7.97 12.95 -72.16
CA THR A 7 8.12 12.64 -70.73
C THR A 7 7.96 11.15 -70.45
N THR A 8 9.09 10.47 -70.25
CA THR A 8 9.10 9.05 -69.86
C THR A 8 8.83 8.96 -68.35
N ILE A 9 7.57 8.79 -67.97
CA ILE A 9 7.21 8.45 -66.58
C ILE A 9 7.91 7.14 -66.21
N PRO A 10 8.65 7.07 -65.09
CA PRO A 10 9.40 5.88 -64.72
C PRO A 10 8.45 4.69 -64.57
N LYS A 11 8.78 3.55 -65.20
CA LYS A 11 7.94 2.34 -65.22
C LYS A 11 7.48 1.90 -63.82
N GLY A 12 8.31 2.14 -62.79
CA GLY A 12 7.98 1.86 -61.38
C GLY A 12 6.84 2.73 -60.82
N LEU A 13 6.78 4.03 -61.14
CA LEU A 13 5.64 4.87 -60.73
C LEU A 13 4.36 4.46 -61.43
N LEU A 14 4.46 4.01 -62.69
CA LEU A 14 3.29 3.52 -63.44
C LEU A 14 2.77 2.20 -62.85
N GLN A 15 3.67 1.32 -62.40
CA GLN A 15 3.32 0.08 -61.71
C GLN A 15 2.72 0.34 -60.32
N LEU A 16 3.30 1.26 -59.54
CA LEU A 16 2.74 1.73 -58.26
C LEU A 16 1.35 2.35 -58.46
N ARG A 17 1.19 3.17 -59.50
CA ARG A 17 -0.10 3.77 -59.84
C ARG A 17 -1.14 2.71 -60.17
N GLY A 18 -0.78 1.71 -60.98
CA GLY A 18 -1.65 0.57 -61.31
C GLY A 18 -2.07 -0.23 -60.08
N SER A 19 -1.13 -0.48 -59.17
CA SER A 19 -1.40 -1.17 -57.90
C SER A 19 -2.25 -0.35 -56.94
N LEU A 20 -2.00 0.97 -56.85
CA LEU A 20 -2.80 1.89 -56.04
C LEU A 20 -4.21 2.04 -56.59
N SER A 21 -4.39 2.14 -57.91
CA SER A 21 -5.72 2.17 -58.51
C SER A 21 -6.49 0.89 -58.23
N SER A 22 -5.84 -0.29 -58.32
CA SER A 22 -6.47 -1.56 -57.98
C SER A 22 -6.89 -1.63 -56.50
N MET A 23 -6.07 -1.13 -55.58
CA MET A 23 -6.44 -1.06 -54.17
C MET A 23 -7.56 -0.05 -53.90
N MET A 24 -7.52 1.10 -54.57
CA MET A 24 -8.55 2.13 -54.48
C MET A 24 -9.90 1.61 -54.99
N ASP A 25 -9.92 0.92 -56.12
CA ASP A 25 -11.13 0.26 -56.66
C ASP A 25 -11.69 -0.77 -55.68
N SER A 26 -10.82 -1.57 -55.04
CA SER A 26 -11.27 -2.51 -54.01
C SER A 26 -11.87 -1.83 -52.77
N LEU A 27 -11.35 -0.65 -52.39
CA LEU A 27 -11.85 0.14 -51.27
C LEU A 27 -13.14 0.85 -51.64
N TYR A 28 -13.27 1.34 -52.87
CA TYR A 28 -14.47 2.03 -53.35
C TYR A 28 -15.67 1.09 -53.46
N TYR A 29 -15.44 -0.15 -53.90
CA TYR A 29 -16.48 -1.19 -53.94
C TYR A 29 -16.80 -1.82 -52.58
N ASN A 30 -16.09 -1.45 -51.51
CA ASN A 30 -16.37 -1.99 -50.19
C ASN A 30 -17.64 -1.36 -49.60
N PRO A 31 -18.61 -2.18 -49.15
CA PRO A 31 -19.89 -1.67 -48.63
C PRO A 31 -19.70 -0.77 -47.40
N LYS A 32 -18.63 -0.98 -46.61
CA LYS A 32 -18.26 -0.12 -45.48
C LYS A 32 -17.90 1.30 -45.88
N VAL A 33 -17.27 1.49 -47.04
CA VAL A 33 -16.88 2.82 -47.52
C VAL A 33 -18.08 3.54 -48.09
N ALA A 34 -18.96 2.82 -48.79
CA ALA A 34 -20.25 3.34 -49.23
C ALA A 34 -21.13 3.77 -48.05
N GLU A 35 -21.15 3.00 -46.96
CA GLU A 35 -21.87 3.35 -45.73
C GLU A 35 -21.30 4.60 -45.07
N LEU A 36 -19.96 4.72 -44.98
CA LEU A 36 -19.28 5.92 -44.48
C LEU A 36 -19.61 7.16 -45.30
N MET A 37 -19.64 7.04 -46.63
CA MET A 37 -19.95 8.15 -47.53
C MET A 37 -21.42 8.56 -47.46
N ASN A 38 -22.30 7.64 -47.01
CA ASN A 38 -23.72 7.89 -46.79
C ASN A 38 -24.03 8.53 -45.42
N THR A 39 -23.06 8.60 -44.51
CA THR A 39 -23.20 9.34 -43.24
C THR A 39 -23.26 10.85 -43.47
N SER A 40 -23.82 11.61 -42.52
CA SER A 40 -23.88 13.08 -42.60
C SER A 40 -22.51 13.74 -42.82
N MET A 41 -21.43 13.18 -42.25
CA MET A 41 -20.08 13.69 -42.48
C MET A 41 -19.56 13.35 -43.89
N GLY A 42 -19.88 12.16 -44.41
CA GLY A 42 -19.54 11.74 -45.77
C GLY A 42 -20.26 12.56 -46.85
N GLN A 43 -21.54 12.85 -46.66
CA GLN A 43 -22.31 13.71 -47.57
C GLN A 43 -21.85 15.17 -47.54
N TYR A 44 -21.46 15.69 -46.37
CA TYR A 44 -20.88 17.04 -46.24
C TYR A 44 -19.51 17.17 -46.94
N LEU A 45 -18.66 16.14 -46.85
CA LEU A 45 -17.39 16.10 -47.57
C LEU A 45 -17.58 15.92 -49.08
N ASN A 46 -18.57 15.12 -49.50
CA ASN A 46 -18.87 14.87 -50.91
C ASN A 46 -19.49 16.10 -51.60
N GLY A 47 -20.29 16.89 -50.87
CA GLY A 47 -20.90 18.13 -51.38
C GLY A 47 -19.92 19.30 -51.54
N HIS A 48 -18.81 19.31 -50.79
CA HIS A 48 -17.79 20.37 -50.84
C HIS A 48 -16.37 19.80 -51.04
N PRO A 49 -15.88 19.69 -52.28
CA PRO A 49 -14.55 19.12 -52.56
C PRO A 49 -13.41 19.91 -51.92
N PHE A 50 -13.59 21.22 -51.68
CA PHE A 50 -12.62 22.04 -50.94
C PHE A 50 -12.51 21.65 -49.47
N LEU A 51 -13.62 21.30 -48.83
CA LEU A 51 -13.65 20.89 -47.43
C LEU A 51 -13.01 19.51 -47.25
N ALA A 52 -13.28 18.57 -48.16
CA ALA A 52 -12.62 17.27 -48.18
C ALA A 52 -11.09 17.40 -48.32
N MET A 53 -10.62 18.25 -49.24
CA MET A 53 -9.20 18.53 -49.41
C MET A 53 -8.59 19.23 -48.19
N ALA A 54 -9.31 20.17 -47.57
CA ALA A 54 -8.87 20.87 -46.38
C ALA A 54 -8.72 19.91 -45.18
N VAL A 55 -9.70 19.04 -44.94
CA VAL A 55 -9.63 18.02 -43.87
C VAL A 55 -8.50 17.02 -44.12
N LEU A 56 -8.27 16.63 -45.37
CA LEU A 56 -7.20 15.71 -45.73
C LEU A 56 -5.81 16.32 -45.51
N VAL A 57 -5.59 17.56 -45.96
CA VAL A 57 -4.32 18.27 -45.75
C VAL A 57 -4.13 18.62 -44.28
N PHE A 58 -5.18 19.06 -43.59
CA PHE A 58 -5.12 19.38 -42.16
C PHE A 58 -4.86 18.12 -41.33
N GLY A 59 -5.47 16.98 -41.67
CA GLY A 59 -5.19 15.69 -41.04
C GLY A 59 -3.75 15.24 -41.29
N ALA A 60 -3.25 15.34 -42.53
CA ALA A 60 -1.87 15.02 -42.86
C ALA A 60 -0.87 15.90 -42.10
N MET A 61 -1.15 17.21 -42.01
CA MET A 61 -0.31 18.18 -41.30
C MET A 61 -0.42 18.05 -39.78
N ALA A 62 -1.57 17.66 -39.24
CA ALA A 62 -1.80 17.44 -37.81
C ALA A 62 -1.25 16.09 -37.32
N THR A 63 -1.11 15.10 -38.21
CA THR A 63 -0.56 13.78 -37.85
C THR A 63 0.84 13.90 -37.25
N VAL A 64 1.67 14.82 -37.76
CA VAL A 64 3.04 15.04 -37.25
C VAL A 64 3.04 15.57 -35.81
N PRO A 65 2.41 16.72 -35.47
CA PRO A 65 2.38 17.22 -34.10
C PRO A 65 1.64 16.28 -33.14
N ILE A 66 0.55 15.63 -33.58
CA ILE A 66 -0.20 14.67 -32.76
C ILE A 66 0.66 13.44 -32.46
N GLY A 67 1.38 12.91 -33.45
CA GLY A 67 2.24 11.74 -33.29
C GLY A 67 3.41 12.00 -32.34
N ILE A 68 4.06 13.15 -32.47
CA ILE A 68 5.15 13.56 -31.57
C ILE A 68 4.62 13.74 -30.15
N PHE A 69 3.48 14.41 -29.99
CA PHE A 69 2.85 14.59 -28.69
C PHE A 69 2.49 13.27 -28.03
N LEU A 70 1.86 12.35 -28.77
CA LEU A 70 1.44 11.07 -28.26
C LEU A 70 2.65 10.20 -27.86
N THR A 71 3.69 10.18 -28.70
CA THR A 71 4.93 9.46 -28.39
C THR A 71 5.59 10.03 -27.13
N PHE A 72 5.70 11.35 -27.02
CA PHE A 72 6.24 12.01 -25.84
C PHE A 72 5.41 11.71 -24.58
N ALA A 73 4.08 11.77 -24.68
CA ALA A 73 3.17 11.46 -23.58
C ALA A 73 3.34 10.00 -23.13
N THR A 74 3.41 9.04 -24.06
CA THR A 74 3.62 7.63 -23.76
C THR A 74 4.98 7.39 -23.10
N VAL A 75 6.07 7.95 -23.63
CA VAL A 75 7.41 7.82 -23.03
C VAL A 75 7.44 8.42 -21.62
N THR A 76 6.86 9.61 -21.46
CA THR A 76 6.76 10.28 -20.16
C THR A 76 5.93 9.47 -19.18
N PHE A 77 4.81 8.89 -19.62
CA PHE A 77 3.95 8.05 -18.80
C PHE A 77 4.70 6.80 -18.33
N ILE A 78 5.36 6.07 -19.24
CA ILE A 78 6.18 4.90 -18.89
C ILE A 78 7.28 5.31 -17.91
N GLY A 79 7.99 6.40 -18.17
CA GLY A 79 9.02 6.92 -17.28
C GLY A 79 8.48 7.27 -15.90
N ALA A 80 7.32 7.94 -15.83
CA ALA A 80 6.67 8.31 -14.58
C ALA A 80 6.19 7.07 -13.80
N THR A 81 5.61 6.07 -14.48
CA THR A 81 5.20 4.81 -13.83
C THR A 81 6.40 4.06 -13.26
N VAL A 82 7.48 3.89 -14.03
CA VAL A 82 8.69 3.23 -13.55
C VAL A 82 9.32 4.02 -12.40
N GLY A 83 9.42 5.35 -12.53
CA GLY A 83 9.94 6.22 -11.48
C GLY A 83 9.10 6.16 -10.19
N LEU A 84 7.78 6.15 -10.31
CA LEU A 84 6.86 6.04 -9.17
C LEU A 84 7.01 4.69 -8.48
N VAL A 85 7.08 3.58 -9.23
CA VAL A 85 7.28 2.25 -8.64
C VAL A 85 8.61 2.18 -7.88
N LEU A 86 9.70 2.71 -8.44
CA LEU A 86 10.99 2.76 -7.75
C LEU A 86 10.92 3.63 -6.48
N LEU A 87 10.26 4.78 -6.54
CA LEU A 87 10.05 5.65 -5.40
C LEU A 87 9.20 4.97 -4.32
N GLU A 88 8.12 4.30 -4.72
CA GLU A 88 7.23 3.58 -3.81
C GLU A 88 7.98 2.48 -3.08
N VAL A 89 8.74 1.65 -3.80
CA VAL A 89 9.56 0.59 -3.18
C VAL A 89 10.59 1.18 -2.23
N PHE A 90 11.25 2.29 -2.60
CA PHE A 90 12.19 2.98 -1.73
C PHE A 90 11.51 3.51 -0.46
N LEU A 91 10.41 4.25 -0.59
CA LEU A 91 9.67 4.80 0.55
C LEU A 91 9.09 3.69 1.43
N LEU A 92 8.59 2.61 0.84
CA LEU A 92 8.05 1.46 1.55
C LEU A 92 9.17 0.72 2.30
N SER A 93 10.37 0.62 1.73
CA SER A 93 11.53 0.06 2.43
C SER A 93 11.98 0.94 3.60
N LEU A 94 12.07 2.26 3.42
CA LEU A 94 12.43 3.20 4.49
C LEU A 94 11.37 3.20 5.59
N GLY A 95 10.10 3.22 5.22
CA GLY A 95 8.97 3.11 6.13
C GLY A 95 8.98 1.78 6.87
N GLY A 96 9.23 0.67 6.17
CA GLY A 96 9.32 -0.67 6.75
C GLY A 96 10.47 -0.81 7.75
N VAL A 97 11.67 -0.35 7.39
CA VAL A 97 12.83 -0.34 8.30
C VAL A 97 12.56 0.55 9.51
N SER A 98 11.96 1.72 9.31
CA SER A 98 11.58 2.63 10.41
C SER A 98 10.53 2.00 11.32
N LEU A 99 9.52 1.35 10.77
CA LEU A 99 8.46 0.68 11.53
C LEU A 99 9.01 -0.51 12.31
N LEU A 100 9.82 -1.36 11.67
CA LEU A 100 10.52 -2.47 12.34
C LEU A 100 11.43 -1.95 13.45
N CYS A 101 12.17 -0.87 13.22
CA CYS A 101 13.00 -0.22 14.23
C CYS A 101 12.16 0.21 15.43
N VAL A 102 11.10 0.99 15.21
CA VAL A 102 10.24 1.48 16.29
C VAL A 102 9.54 0.33 17.01
N LEU A 103 9.00 -0.66 16.30
CA LEU A 103 8.38 -1.84 16.90
C LEU A 103 9.38 -2.63 17.74
N SER A 104 10.60 -2.82 17.26
CA SER A 104 11.66 -3.51 18.01
C SER A 104 12.05 -2.74 19.28
N ALA A 105 12.20 -1.42 19.18
CA ALA A 105 12.50 -0.56 20.32
C ALA A 105 11.36 -0.59 21.35
N LEU A 106 10.11 -0.49 20.91
CA LEU A 106 8.93 -0.59 21.76
C LEU A 106 8.81 -1.98 22.40
N ALA A 107 9.14 -3.05 21.68
CA ALA A 107 9.12 -4.40 22.23
C ALA A 107 10.16 -4.56 23.34
N ILE A 108 11.40 -4.10 23.13
CA ILE A 108 12.46 -4.14 24.14
C ILE A 108 12.08 -3.28 25.35
N LEU A 109 11.58 -2.08 25.13
CA LEU A 109 11.12 -1.19 26.20
C LEU A 109 9.96 -1.81 26.97
N SER A 110 9.01 -2.45 26.29
CA SER A 110 7.89 -3.15 26.90
C SER A 110 8.37 -4.29 27.79
N ILE A 111 9.29 -5.13 27.31
CA ILE A 111 9.90 -6.21 28.09
C ILE A 111 10.62 -5.65 29.30
N LEU A 112 11.43 -4.59 29.12
CA LEU A 112 12.18 -3.96 30.21
C LEU A 112 11.25 -3.42 31.29
N VAL A 113 10.21 -2.67 30.92
CA VAL A 113 9.23 -2.13 31.86
C VAL A 113 8.45 -3.24 32.56
N SER A 114 8.04 -4.27 31.83
CA SER A 114 7.37 -5.45 32.40
C SER A 114 8.26 -6.18 33.40
N LEU A 115 9.56 -6.33 33.11
CA LEU A 115 10.53 -6.95 34.01
C LEU A 115 10.71 -6.13 35.29
N VAL A 116 10.87 -4.81 35.16
CA VAL A 116 11.00 -3.90 36.31
C VAL A 116 9.74 -3.93 37.16
N LEU A 117 8.56 -3.81 36.54
CA LEU A 117 7.27 -3.88 37.25
C LEU A 117 7.08 -5.23 37.93
N GLY A 118 7.43 -6.34 37.27
CA GLY A 118 7.37 -7.68 37.83
C GLY A 118 8.28 -7.84 39.04
N ALA A 119 9.54 -7.40 38.94
CA ALA A 119 10.48 -7.42 40.06
C ALA A 119 10.00 -6.54 41.23
N CYS A 120 9.50 -5.34 40.94
CA CYS A 120 8.88 -4.45 41.91
C CYS A 120 7.66 -5.08 42.57
N TYR A 121 6.81 -5.75 41.80
CA TYR A 121 5.61 -6.43 42.29
C TYR A 121 5.96 -7.59 43.22
N ILE A 122 6.89 -8.47 42.80
CA ILE A 122 7.36 -9.60 43.62
C ILE A 122 8.02 -9.09 44.91
N THR A 123 8.86 -8.05 44.81
CA THR A 123 9.52 -7.44 45.98
C THR A 123 8.49 -6.88 46.93
N SER A 124 7.52 -6.10 46.43
CA SER A 124 6.45 -5.51 47.23
C SER A 124 5.58 -6.58 47.87
N TYR A 125 5.21 -7.63 47.12
CA TYR A 125 4.44 -8.76 47.64
C TYR A 125 5.18 -9.47 48.77
N ASN A 126 6.48 -9.72 48.62
CA ASN A 126 7.29 -10.32 49.68
C ASN A 126 7.40 -9.43 50.92
N VAL A 127 7.65 -8.11 50.76
CA VAL A 127 7.70 -7.17 51.88
C VAL A 127 6.36 -7.08 52.60
N LEU A 128 5.25 -7.03 51.86
CA LEU A 128 3.91 -6.97 52.43
C LEU A 128 3.55 -8.26 53.17
N ASN A 129 3.88 -9.42 52.58
CA ASN A 129 3.66 -10.72 53.20
C ASN A 129 4.51 -10.89 54.48
N PHE A 130 5.77 -10.45 54.46
CA PHE A 130 6.62 -10.43 55.65
C PHE A 130 6.04 -9.53 56.74
N TYR A 131 5.61 -8.32 56.38
CA TYR A 131 5.00 -7.38 57.31
C TYR A 131 3.70 -7.93 57.93
N TYR A 132 2.83 -8.52 57.12
CA TYR A 132 1.59 -9.14 57.60
C TYR A 132 1.88 -10.34 58.51
N SER A 133 2.80 -11.22 58.10
CA SER A 133 3.23 -12.37 58.89
C SER A 133 3.86 -11.96 60.23
N GLN A 134 4.65 -10.88 60.25
CA GLN A 134 5.24 -10.33 61.46
C GLN A 134 4.16 -9.76 62.40
N ARG A 135 3.13 -9.07 61.87
CA ARG A 135 1.98 -8.61 62.66
C ARG A 135 1.17 -9.77 63.24
N VAL A 136 0.93 -10.82 62.46
CA VAL A 136 0.24 -12.04 62.94
C VAL A 136 1.06 -12.74 64.03
N SER A 137 2.36 -12.90 63.84
CA SER A 137 3.24 -13.49 64.86
C SER A 137 3.26 -12.66 66.14
N ARG A 138 3.27 -11.32 66.04
CA ARG A 138 3.17 -10.44 67.21
C ARG A 138 1.83 -10.61 67.94
N TYR A 139 0.73 -10.71 67.21
CA TYR A 139 -0.58 -11.00 67.80
C TYR A 139 -0.63 -12.37 68.48
N ARG A 140 -0.03 -13.40 67.86
CA ARG A 140 0.03 -14.76 68.44
C ARG A 140 0.88 -14.81 69.71
N VAL A 141 2.01 -14.11 69.74
CA VAL A 141 2.87 -14.03 70.94
C VAL A 141 2.15 -13.32 72.09
N THR A 142 1.50 -12.18 71.85
CA THR A 142 0.72 -11.48 72.89
C THR A 142 -0.48 -12.29 73.38
N ARG A 143 -1.15 -13.06 72.49
CA ARG A 143 -2.27 -13.93 72.87
C ARG A 143 -1.83 -15.16 73.67
N LEU A 144 -0.68 -15.74 73.33
CA LEU A 144 -0.08 -16.85 74.10
C LEU A 144 0.42 -16.36 75.46
N GLU A 145 1.08 -15.21 75.53
CA GLU A 145 1.50 -14.57 76.79
C GLU A 145 0.29 -14.31 77.71
N SER A 146 -0.81 -13.78 77.16
CA SER A 146 -2.05 -13.57 77.91
C SER A 146 -2.70 -14.88 78.36
N ALA A 147 -2.70 -15.94 77.53
CA ALA A 147 -3.27 -17.24 77.91
C ALA A 147 -2.44 -17.97 78.98
N THR A 148 -1.11 -17.91 78.90
CA THR A 148 -0.21 -18.49 79.91
C THR A 148 -0.31 -17.73 81.23
N ASN A 149 -0.45 -16.39 81.19
CA ASN A 149 -0.63 -15.60 82.41
C ASN A 149 -1.97 -15.92 83.12
N ILE A 150 -3.04 -16.22 82.38
CA ILE A 150 -4.34 -16.62 82.94
C ILE A 150 -4.29 -18.02 83.57
N THR A 151 -3.64 -19.01 82.94
CA THR A 151 -3.54 -20.37 83.51
C THR A 151 -2.64 -20.44 84.75
N VAL A 152 -1.64 -19.55 84.86
CA VAL A 152 -0.83 -19.45 86.08
C VAL A 152 -1.65 -18.88 87.25
N MET A 153 -2.68 -18.08 86.99
CA MET A 153 -3.61 -17.62 88.04
C MET A 153 -4.73 -18.63 88.36
N GLU A 154 -4.92 -19.68 87.55
CA GLU A 154 -5.90 -20.75 87.77
C GLU A 154 -5.28 -22.01 88.42
N GLN A 155 -3.95 -22.10 88.52
CA GLN A 155 -3.25 -23.20 89.20
C GLN A 155 -2.98 -23.00 90.70
N ASP A 156 -3.36 -21.85 91.28
CA ASP A 156 -3.28 -21.61 92.73
C ASP A 156 -4.58 -22.02 93.46
N GLY A 157 -5.36 -22.95 92.88
CA GLY A 157 -6.71 -23.25 93.38
C GLY A 157 -7.24 -24.62 93.03
N GLU A 158 -6.45 -25.70 93.12
CA GLU A 158 -7.00 -27.02 93.44
C GLU A 158 -5.87 -27.98 93.88
N GLU A 159 -6.13 -28.71 94.97
CA GLU A 159 -5.36 -29.81 95.59
C GLU A 159 -4.34 -29.47 96.68
N ASP A 160 -4.83 -29.43 97.94
CA ASP A 160 -4.36 -30.40 98.93
C ASP A 160 -5.47 -30.75 99.94
N GLY A 161 -5.66 -32.04 100.22
CA GLY A 161 -6.37 -32.50 101.41
C GLY A 161 -7.47 -33.55 101.24
N LYS A 162 -7.07 -34.82 101.12
CA LYS A 162 -7.85 -36.00 101.55
C LYS A 162 -6.86 -37.09 102.03
N PRO A 163 -7.14 -38.04 102.97
CA PRO A 163 -8.31 -38.32 103.83
C PRO A 163 -7.97 -38.60 105.35
N GLU A 164 -9.02 -39.01 106.11
CA GLU A 164 -9.06 -39.83 107.36
C GLU A 164 -8.65 -39.21 108.70
N VAL A 165 -9.62 -39.00 109.62
CA VAL A 165 -10.02 -39.91 110.73
C VAL A 165 -11.50 -39.65 111.07
#